data_AF-A0A535PPM9-F1
#
_entry.id   AF-A0A535PPM9-F1
#
_cell.length_a   1.000
_cell.length_b   1.000
_cell.length_c   1.000
_cell.angle_alpha   90.00
_cell.angle_beta   90.00
_cell.angle_gamma   90.00
#
_symmetry.space_group_name_H-M   'P 1'
#
loop_
_entity.id
_entity.type
_entity.pdbx_description
1 polymer ?
#
loop_
_entity_poly.entity_id
_entity_poly.type
_entity_poly.pdbx_seq_one_letter_code
_entity_poly.pdbx_strand_id
1 'polypeptide(L)'
;MHLVVWADSLKDDDALLVSGLITDGGLGPTMLVIPEGDFKRLAEASHDGDRPIYSARFGMHPRERSRFYEFLIPTERLAERFGISPAEATAPPVEPHPMWRSDVGFLGEAKVTLLLAEGGELNLFRPFPDLETAELVALDLDTRRVLGIQVKTRGIDAAHPAATVNVRALSFRPAPSTYFVILAWLRDDHRFHEDCLLIPSVEFRDVCQHEEVNGQLKFEWNPITQARSRLLRYRTSLPVLRSEIVSRLRA
;
A
#
# COMPACT_ATOMS: atom_id res chain seq x y z
N MET A 1 16.78 22.33 4.75
CA MET A 1 15.65 21.55 4.21
C MET A 1 15.15 22.25 2.96
N HIS A 2 14.69 21.48 1.97
CA HIS A 2 14.05 22.01 0.78
C HIS A 2 12.71 21.30 0.60
N LEU A 3 11.63 22.06 0.66
CA LEU A 3 10.26 21.56 0.49
C LEU A 3 9.73 22.10 -0.84
N VAL A 4 9.22 21.21 -1.69
CA VAL A 4 8.60 21.56 -2.98
C VAL A 4 7.20 20.98 -2.98
N VAL A 5 6.21 21.82 -3.29
CA VAL A 5 4.79 21.46 -3.26
C VAL A 5 4.15 21.91 -4.56
N TRP A 6 3.30 21.06 -5.14
CA TRP A 6 2.53 21.43 -6.32
C TRP A 6 1.51 22.51 -5.97
N ALA A 7 1.38 23.55 -6.80
CA ALA A 7 0.44 24.62 -6.52
C ALA A 7 -1.02 24.14 -6.50
N ASP A 8 -1.34 23.10 -7.29
CA ASP A 8 -2.68 22.49 -7.38
C ASP A 8 -3.05 21.62 -6.16
N SER A 9 -2.07 21.27 -5.30
CA SER A 9 -2.34 20.55 -4.05
C SER A 9 -2.68 21.48 -2.88
N LEU A 10 -2.36 22.77 -2.97
CA LEU A 10 -2.64 23.75 -1.93
C LEU A 10 -3.99 24.44 -2.17
N LYS A 11 -5.08 23.79 -1.75
CA LYS A 11 -6.46 24.20 -2.09
C LYS A 11 -7.18 24.96 -0.98
N ASP A 12 -6.69 24.89 0.24
CA ASP A 12 -7.35 25.42 1.42
C ASP A 12 -6.36 26.24 2.23
N ASP A 13 -6.50 27.57 2.19
CA ASP A 13 -5.55 28.48 2.83
C ASP A 13 -5.45 28.30 4.35
N ASP A 14 -6.48 27.70 4.97
CA ASP A 14 -6.53 27.39 6.40
C ASP A 14 -5.97 26.00 6.74
N ALA A 15 -5.76 25.13 5.75
CA ALA A 15 -5.15 23.82 5.98
C ALA A 15 -3.68 23.96 6.42
N LEU A 16 -3.21 23.04 7.26
CA LEU A 16 -1.85 23.06 7.78
C LEU A 16 -0.94 22.17 6.95
N LEU A 17 0.13 22.75 6.42
CA LEU A 17 1.28 22.01 5.95
C LEU A 17 2.21 21.71 7.12
N VAL A 18 2.48 20.42 7.33
CA VAL A 18 3.39 19.92 8.36
C VAL A 18 4.57 19.21 7.70
N SER A 19 5.79 19.66 8.00
CA SER A 19 7.00 19.08 7.41
C SER A 19 8.14 19.02 8.43
N GLY A 20 8.85 17.89 8.49
CA GLY A 20 9.97 17.73 9.40
C GLY A 20 10.95 16.67 8.93
N LEU A 21 12.03 16.51 9.68
CA LEU A 21 12.96 15.40 9.48
C LEU A 21 12.45 14.17 10.24
N ILE A 22 12.67 13.00 9.69
CA ILE A 22 12.58 11.73 10.41
C ILE A 22 14.02 11.34 10.78
N THR A 23 14.25 11.05 12.05
CA THR A 23 15.55 10.64 12.59
C THR A 23 15.45 9.24 13.20
N ASP A 24 16.60 8.64 13.51
CA ASP A 24 16.64 7.37 14.25
C ASP A 24 15.99 7.58 15.63
N GLY A 25 14.73 7.14 15.78
CA GLY A 25 13.92 7.36 16.99
C GLY A 25 12.60 8.10 16.76
N GLY A 26 12.30 8.58 15.55
CA GLY A 26 10.99 9.17 15.21
C GLY A 26 11.08 10.55 14.56
N LEU A 27 10.24 11.48 15.00
CA LEU A 27 10.25 12.85 14.51
C LEU A 27 11.51 13.59 14.99
N GLY A 28 12.14 14.35 14.10
CA GLY A 28 13.24 15.25 14.42
C GLY A 28 12.81 16.37 15.38
N PRO A 29 13.75 17.17 15.92
CA PRO A 29 13.48 18.10 17.02
C PRO A 29 12.67 19.35 16.63
N THR A 30 12.43 19.57 15.34
CA THR A 30 11.74 20.76 14.84
C THR A 30 10.89 20.38 13.65
N MET A 31 9.69 20.95 13.58
CA MET A 31 8.72 20.76 12.51
C MET A 31 8.33 22.13 11.96
N LEU A 32 8.18 22.24 10.66
CA LEU A 32 7.44 23.32 10.03
C LEU A 32 5.94 23.03 10.19
N VAL A 33 5.18 23.96 10.76
CA VAL A 33 3.70 23.91 10.83
C VAL A 33 3.15 25.26 10.39
N ILE A 34 2.70 25.32 9.13
CA ILE A 34 2.35 26.56 8.44
C ILE A 34 0.99 26.41 7.71
N PRO A 35 0.07 27.38 7.81
CA PRO A 35 -1.12 27.41 6.96
C PRO A 35 -0.75 27.47 5.47
N GLU A 36 -1.52 26.84 4.59
CA GLU A 36 -1.22 26.86 3.15
C GLU A 36 -1.16 28.28 2.59
N GLY A 37 -2.03 29.18 3.06
CA GLY A 37 -2.03 30.59 2.65
C GLY A 37 -0.72 31.30 3.01
N ASP A 38 -0.22 31.07 4.22
CA ASP A 38 1.09 31.60 4.65
C ASP A 38 2.24 30.96 3.89
N PHE A 39 2.15 29.66 3.59
CA PHE A 39 3.17 28.98 2.80
C PHE A 39 3.25 29.55 1.38
N LYS A 40 2.11 29.75 0.70
CA LYS A 40 2.05 30.40 -0.64
C LYS A 40 2.66 31.79 -0.61
N ARG A 41 2.42 32.56 0.46
CA ARG A 41 2.95 33.92 0.65
C ARG A 41 4.47 33.95 0.86
N LEU A 42 5.02 32.95 1.54
CA LEU A 42 6.42 32.94 1.96
C LEU A 42 7.34 32.11 1.05
N ALA A 43 6.80 31.12 0.35
CA ALA A 43 7.53 30.27 -0.58
C ALA A 43 7.81 30.95 -1.92
N GLU A 44 8.85 30.49 -2.60
CA GLU A 44 9.20 30.90 -3.95
C GLU A 44 8.30 30.18 -4.96
N ALA A 45 7.43 30.92 -5.63
CA ALA A 45 6.63 30.41 -6.74
C ALA A 45 7.52 30.19 -7.98
N SER A 46 7.45 29.00 -8.57
CA SER A 46 8.20 28.63 -9.78
C SER A 46 7.45 27.55 -10.57
N HIS A 47 8.13 26.88 -11.50
CA HIS A 47 7.55 25.83 -12.33
C HIS A 47 8.51 24.63 -12.40
N ASP A 48 7.95 23.42 -12.44
CA ASP A 48 8.63 22.20 -12.85
C ASP A 48 8.01 21.72 -14.16
N GLY A 49 8.68 22.00 -15.27
CA GLY A 49 8.09 21.94 -16.61
C GLY A 49 6.89 22.89 -16.75
N ASP A 50 5.74 22.36 -17.16
CA ASP A 50 4.50 23.13 -17.31
C ASP A 50 3.67 23.22 -16.02
N ARG A 51 4.17 22.67 -14.90
CA ARG A 51 3.41 22.59 -13.64
C ARG A 51 3.89 23.63 -12.63
N PRO A 52 3.00 24.51 -12.12
CA PRO A 52 3.37 25.49 -11.11
C PRO A 52 3.66 24.82 -9.75
N ILE A 53 4.69 25.30 -9.07
CA ILE A 53 5.14 24.81 -7.77
C ILE A 53 5.45 25.96 -6.81
N TYR A 54 5.38 25.67 -5.51
CA TYR A 54 5.93 26.49 -4.44
C TYR A 54 7.13 25.77 -3.84
N SER A 55 8.24 26.48 -3.71
CA SER A 55 9.48 25.95 -3.12
C SER A 55 9.93 26.77 -1.92
N ALA A 56 10.30 26.09 -0.84
CA ALA A 56 10.72 26.72 0.40
C ALA A 56 12.06 26.13 0.86
N ARG A 57 13.01 27.02 1.15
CA ARG A 57 14.30 26.67 1.73
C ARG A 57 14.41 27.27 3.12
N PHE A 58 14.58 26.42 4.12
CA PHE A 58 14.71 26.84 5.50
C PHE A 58 15.62 25.88 6.28
N GLY A 59 16.18 26.39 7.39
CA GLY A 59 16.96 25.59 8.33
C GLY A 59 16.04 24.95 9.37
N MET A 60 16.33 23.70 9.75
CA MET A 60 15.63 23.01 10.85
C MET A 60 16.10 23.45 12.23
N HIS A 61 17.02 24.42 12.29
CA HIS A 61 17.39 25.12 13.51
C HIS A 61 16.74 26.50 13.44
N PRO A 62 15.72 26.79 14.27
CA PRO A 62 15.04 28.07 14.25
C PRO A 62 16.04 29.22 14.41
N ARG A 63 16.03 30.15 13.46
CA ARG A 63 16.79 31.40 13.52
C ARG A 63 15.83 32.53 13.17
N GLU A 64 15.80 33.58 13.98
CA GLU A 64 14.88 34.73 13.82
C GLU A 64 14.95 35.39 12.43
N ARG A 65 16.08 35.23 11.73
CA ARG A 65 16.26 35.74 10.36
C ARG A 65 15.56 34.91 9.28
N SER A 66 14.99 33.76 9.61
CA SER A 66 14.24 32.91 8.67
C SER A 66 12.84 33.46 8.47
N ARG A 67 12.40 33.54 7.20
CA ARG A 67 11.02 33.91 6.85
C ARG A 67 9.99 32.91 7.39
N PHE A 68 10.43 31.69 7.72
CA PHE A 68 9.61 30.62 8.28
C PHE A 68 9.71 30.51 9.80
N TYR A 69 10.43 31.42 10.46
CA TYR A 69 10.78 31.29 11.88
C TYR A 69 9.57 31.05 12.79
N GLU A 70 8.49 31.81 12.61
CA GLU A 70 7.26 31.71 13.41
C GLU A 70 6.51 30.37 13.22
N PHE A 71 6.83 29.65 12.14
CA PHE A 71 6.22 28.38 11.79
C PHE A 71 7.12 27.19 12.09
N LEU A 72 8.35 27.41 12.58
CA LEU A 72 9.26 26.36 13.00
C LEU A 72 9.02 26.05 14.48
N ILE A 73 8.32 24.95 14.73
CA ILE A 73 7.81 24.55 16.03
C ILE A 73 8.68 23.40 16.57
N PRO A 74 9.18 23.51 17.82
CA PRO A 74 9.78 22.36 18.50
C PRO A 74 8.77 21.21 18.58
N THR A 75 9.20 19.99 18.32
CA THR A 75 8.30 18.82 18.21
C THR A 75 7.47 18.60 19.47
N GLU A 76 8.05 18.86 20.63
CA GLU A 76 7.39 18.80 21.94
C GLU A 76 6.25 19.81 22.12
N ARG A 77 6.17 20.86 21.27
CA ARG A 77 5.15 21.91 21.29
C ARG A 77 4.11 21.77 20.17
N LEU A 78 4.15 20.69 19.39
CA LEU A 78 3.18 20.46 18.31
C LEU A 78 1.74 20.44 18.81
N ALA A 79 1.49 19.81 19.96
CA ALA A 79 0.16 19.77 20.56
C ALA A 79 -0.41 21.19 20.80
N GLU A 80 0.38 22.07 21.41
CA GLU A 80 0.02 23.48 21.62
C GLU A 80 -0.28 24.17 20.28
N ARG A 81 0.57 23.94 19.27
CA ARG A 81 0.41 24.54 17.94
C ARG A 81 -0.88 24.11 17.24
N PHE A 82 -1.32 22.87 17.47
CA PHE A 82 -2.59 22.34 16.98
C PHE A 82 -3.79 22.73 17.85
N GLY A 83 -3.60 23.52 18.91
CA GLY A 83 -4.67 23.91 19.82
C GLY A 83 -5.11 22.78 20.77
N ILE A 84 -4.25 21.79 20.99
CA ILE A 84 -4.48 20.66 21.91
C ILE A 84 -3.89 21.05 23.27
N SER A 85 -4.74 21.21 24.29
CA SER A 85 -4.29 21.44 25.67
C SER A 85 -3.62 20.19 26.25
N PRO A 86 -2.47 20.29 26.93
CA PRO A 86 -1.78 19.13 27.53
C PRO A 86 -2.51 18.53 28.75
N ALA A 87 -3.52 19.21 29.28
CA ALA A 87 -4.36 18.67 30.33
C ALA A 87 -5.40 17.74 29.68
N GLU A 88 -5.39 16.46 30.09
CA GLU A 88 -6.21 15.35 29.59
C GLU A 88 -5.61 14.44 28.51
N ALA A 89 -4.30 14.42 28.34
CA ALA A 89 -3.65 13.28 27.68
C ALA A 89 -3.53 12.07 28.66
N THR A 90 -4.65 11.64 29.25
CA THR A 90 -4.78 10.20 29.46
C THR A 90 -4.80 9.68 28.03
N ALA A 91 -3.77 8.94 27.60
CA ALA A 91 -3.85 8.27 26.31
C ALA A 91 -5.22 7.58 26.31
N PRO A 92 -6.15 7.96 25.41
CA PRO A 92 -7.42 7.25 25.34
C PRO A 92 -7.03 5.77 25.24
N PRO A 93 -7.75 4.84 25.92
CA PRO A 93 -7.50 3.43 25.70
C PRO A 93 -7.40 3.27 24.20
N VAL A 94 -6.22 2.84 23.72
CA VAL A 94 -5.97 2.77 22.28
C VAL A 94 -7.06 1.86 21.78
N GLU A 95 -8.10 2.44 21.18
CA GLU A 95 -9.09 1.64 20.49
C GLU A 95 -8.25 0.82 19.53
N PRO A 96 -8.32 -0.52 19.59
CA PRO A 96 -7.47 -1.36 18.78
C PRO A 96 -7.58 -0.83 17.36
N HIS A 97 -6.47 -0.32 16.83
CA HIS A 97 -6.50 0.36 15.55
C HIS A 97 -7.20 -0.58 14.57
N PRO A 98 -8.24 -0.14 13.87
CA PRO A 98 -8.91 -1.01 12.92
C PRO A 98 -7.83 -1.46 11.95
N MET A 99 -7.73 -2.76 11.69
CA MET A 99 -6.75 -3.27 10.75
C MET A 99 -7.03 -2.66 9.38
N TRP A 100 -6.08 -1.88 8.85
CA TRP A 100 -6.26 -1.18 7.59
C TRP A 100 -6.18 -2.16 6.42
N ARG A 101 -6.70 -1.74 5.26
CA ARG A 101 -6.58 -2.53 4.03
C ARG A 101 -5.12 -2.80 3.66
N SER A 102 -4.21 -1.87 3.99
CA SER A 102 -2.76 -2.02 3.83
C SER A 102 -2.21 -3.18 4.65
N ASP A 103 -2.64 -3.30 5.90
CA ASP A 103 -2.14 -4.31 6.84
C ASP A 103 -2.54 -5.71 6.37
N VAL A 104 -3.79 -5.86 5.93
CA VAL A 104 -4.29 -7.11 5.33
C VAL A 104 -3.54 -7.47 4.05
N GLY A 105 -3.25 -6.48 3.20
CA GLY A 105 -2.43 -6.67 2.01
C GLY A 105 -1.04 -7.20 2.35
N PHE A 106 -0.36 -6.52 3.28
CA PHE A 106 0.97 -6.89 3.76
C PHE A 106 1.01 -8.29 4.39
N LEU A 107 0.01 -8.65 5.22
CA LEU A 107 -0.11 -10.01 5.77
C LEU A 107 -0.15 -11.07 4.66
N GLY A 108 -0.85 -10.77 3.57
CA GLY A 108 -0.88 -11.63 2.39
C GLY A 108 0.47 -11.85 1.75
N GLU A 109 1.15 -10.75 1.41
CA GLU A 109 2.48 -10.77 0.81
C GLU A 109 3.46 -11.55 1.69
N ALA A 110 3.44 -11.29 3.00
CA ALA A 110 4.28 -11.98 3.98
C ALA A 110 3.98 -13.49 4.01
N LYS A 111 2.70 -13.89 4.00
CA LYS A 111 2.32 -15.31 4.01
C LYS A 111 2.76 -16.04 2.76
N VAL A 112 2.57 -15.47 1.57
CA VAL A 112 3.02 -16.07 0.32
C VAL A 112 4.55 -16.19 0.29
N THR A 113 5.24 -15.13 0.71
CA THR A 113 6.72 -15.13 0.78
C THR A 113 7.21 -16.24 1.71
N LEU A 114 6.64 -16.36 2.91
CA LEU A 114 6.98 -17.40 3.87
C LEU A 114 6.80 -18.81 3.28
N LEU A 115 5.61 -19.10 2.72
CA LEU A 115 5.30 -20.40 2.12
C LEU A 115 6.26 -20.79 1.00
N LEU A 116 6.66 -19.82 0.18
CA LEU A 116 7.59 -20.07 -0.92
C LEU A 116 9.04 -20.23 -0.44
N ALA A 117 9.45 -19.50 0.59
CA ALA A 117 10.79 -19.56 1.14
C ALA A 117 11.09 -20.87 1.89
N GLU A 118 10.07 -21.51 2.47
CA GLU A 118 10.22 -22.75 3.26
C GLU A 118 10.73 -23.97 2.46
N GLY A 119 10.66 -23.95 1.13
CA GLY A 119 11.06 -25.10 0.31
C GLY A 119 12.52 -25.13 -0.15
N GLY A 120 13.19 -23.98 -0.20
CA GLY A 120 14.58 -23.88 -0.63
C GLY A 120 14.83 -24.06 -2.14
N GLU A 121 13.82 -24.38 -2.96
CA GLU A 121 13.97 -24.52 -4.42
C GLU A 121 13.95 -23.17 -5.16
N LEU A 122 13.52 -22.11 -4.48
CA LEU A 122 13.24 -20.81 -5.05
C LEU A 122 14.11 -19.71 -4.44
N ASN A 123 14.67 -18.86 -5.28
CA ASN A 123 15.10 -17.52 -4.88
C ASN A 123 13.93 -16.54 -5.05
N LEU A 124 13.66 -15.77 -4.01
CA LEU A 124 12.58 -14.78 -3.98
C LEU A 124 13.13 -13.37 -4.06
N PHE A 125 12.53 -12.55 -4.92
CA PHE A 125 12.90 -11.15 -5.11
C PHE A 125 11.67 -10.27 -5.00
N ARG A 126 11.83 -9.12 -4.35
CA ARG A 126 10.87 -8.03 -4.44
C ARG A 126 11.35 -7.09 -5.55
N PRO A 127 10.57 -6.84 -6.60
CA PRO A 127 11.00 -5.95 -7.67
C PRO A 127 11.17 -4.51 -7.14
N PHE A 128 12.18 -3.82 -7.66
CA PHE A 128 12.43 -2.40 -7.40
C PHE A 128 12.68 -1.69 -8.74
N PRO A 129 11.93 -0.61 -9.07
CA PRO A 129 10.84 -0.04 -8.28
C PRO A 129 9.64 -0.99 -8.15
N ASP A 130 8.73 -0.69 -7.22
CA ASP A 130 7.52 -1.48 -7.01
C ASP A 130 6.73 -1.59 -8.33
N LEU A 131 6.48 -2.82 -8.78
CA LEU A 131 5.79 -3.07 -10.04
C LEU A 131 4.35 -3.41 -9.73
N GLU A 132 3.40 -2.67 -10.32
CA GLU A 132 1.97 -2.90 -10.12
C GLU A 132 1.48 -4.29 -10.62
N THR A 133 2.34 -5.02 -11.31
CA THR A 133 2.04 -6.31 -11.95
C THR A 133 2.62 -7.51 -11.20
N ALA A 134 3.58 -7.31 -10.29
CA ALA A 134 4.15 -8.37 -9.47
C ALA A 134 4.75 -7.77 -8.20
N GLU A 135 4.26 -8.21 -7.04
CA GLU A 135 4.82 -7.85 -5.73
C GLU A 135 5.98 -8.78 -5.33
N LEU A 136 6.02 -9.98 -5.92
CA LEU A 136 7.04 -10.98 -5.68
C LEU A 136 7.47 -11.64 -6.99
N VAL A 137 8.76 -11.94 -7.13
CA VAL A 137 9.32 -12.68 -8.26
C VAL A 137 10.02 -13.92 -7.72
N ALA A 138 9.64 -15.09 -8.22
CA ALA A 138 10.24 -16.37 -7.86
C ALA A 138 11.11 -16.87 -9.02
N LEU A 139 12.34 -17.26 -8.70
CA LEU A 139 13.30 -17.91 -9.60
C LEU A 139 13.53 -19.33 -9.12
N ASP A 140 13.24 -20.31 -9.96
CA ASP A 140 13.59 -21.70 -9.67
C ASP A 140 15.08 -21.93 -9.91
N LEU A 141 15.75 -22.51 -8.92
CA LEU A 141 17.20 -22.67 -8.92
C LEU A 141 17.68 -23.69 -9.97
N ASP A 142 16.86 -24.71 -10.25
CA ASP A 142 17.20 -25.78 -11.19
C ASP A 142 17.02 -25.34 -12.65
N THR A 143 15.83 -24.87 -12.99
CA THR A 143 15.43 -24.52 -14.37
C THR A 143 15.79 -23.09 -14.75
N ARG A 144 16.14 -22.24 -13.78
CA ARG A 144 16.42 -20.81 -13.95
C ARG A 144 15.25 -20.00 -14.53
N ARG A 145 14.05 -20.59 -14.56
CA ARG A 145 12.83 -19.93 -15.00
C ARG A 145 12.29 -19.01 -13.91
N VAL A 146 11.58 -17.97 -14.34
CA VAL A 146 11.10 -16.89 -13.47
C VAL A 146 9.59 -16.76 -13.58
N LEU A 147 8.94 -16.54 -12.45
CA LEU A 147 7.50 -16.32 -12.35
C LEU A 147 7.23 -15.09 -11.46
N GLY A 148 6.44 -14.15 -11.98
CA GLY A 148 5.93 -13.00 -11.25
C GLY A 148 4.64 -13.34 -10.51
N ILE A 149 4.52 -12.86 -9.27
CA ILE A 149 3.40 -13.16 -8.38
C ILE A 149 2.84 -11.83 -7.88
N GLN A 150 1.57 -11.60 -8.18
CA GLN A 150 0.78 -10.50 -7.66
C GLN A 150 -0.11 -11.01 -6.53
N VAL A 151 0.05 -10.50 -5.31
CA VAL A 151 -0.80 -10.91 -4.18
C VAL A 151 -1.96 -9.93 -4.06
N LYS A 152 -3.15 -10.44 -3.74
CA LYS A 152 -4.30 -9.63 -3.33
C LYS A 152 -4.99 -10.31 -2.16
N THR A 153 -5.01 -9.64 -1.02
CA THR A 153 -5.67 -10.15 0.17
C THR A 153 -6.90 -9.33 0.49
N ARG A 154 -7.94 -10.00 0.96
CA ARG A 154 -9.20 -9.39 1.39
C ARG A 154 -9.63 -9.97 2.73
N GLY A 155 -10.07 -9.09 3.62
CA GLY A 155 -10.68 -9.48 4.88
C GLY A 155 -12.11 -9.96 4.66
N ILE A 156 -12.44 -11.11 5.24
CA ILE A 156 -13.75 -11.76 5.20
C ILE A 156 -14.24 -11.92 6.64
N ASP A 157 -15.52 -11.63 6.85
CA ASP A 157 -16.24 -11.82 8.12
C ASP A 157 -17.71 -12.17 7.82
N ALA A 158 -18.51 -12.43 8.86
CA ALA A 158 -19.91 -12.79 8.69
C ALA A 158 -20.75 -11.68 8.00
N ALA A 159 -20.38 -10.41 8.16
CA ALA A 159 -21.06 -9.28 7.52
C ALA A 159 -20.61 -9.09 6.05
N HIS A 160 -19.39 -9.48 5.73
CA HIS A 160 -18.76 -9.36 4.41
C HIS A 160 -18.19 -10.73 3.96
N PRO A 161 -19.06 -11.72 3.66
CA PRO A 161 -18.61 -13.07 3.32
C PRO A 161 -18.01 -13.18 1.91
N ALA A 162 -18.18 -12.15 1.09
CA ALA A 162 -17.61 -12.03 -0.24
C ALA A 162 -16.74 -10.78 -0.32
N ALA A 163 -15.64 -10.87 -1.07
CA ALA A 163 -14.76 -9.76 -1.34
C ALA A 163 -14.66 -9.45 -2.83
N THR A 164 -14.74 -8.15 -3.12
CA THR A 164 -14.37 -7.60 -4.41
C THR A 164 -12.85 -7.60 -4.56
N VAL A 165 -12.37 -8.38 -5.52
CA VAL A 165 -10.98 -8.29 -6.00
C VAL A 165 -10.98 -7.31 -7.15
N ASN A 166 -10.04 -6.36 -7.14
CA ASN A 166 -9.94 -5.34 -8.18
C ASN A 166 -8.49 -5.00 -8.53
N VAL A 167 -8.27 -4.70 -9.81
CA VAL A 167 -6.99 -4.26 -10.38
C VAL A 167 -7.28 -3.06 -11.29
N ARG A 168 -6.41 -2.06 -11.29
CA ARG A 168 -6.50 -0.93 -12.22
C ARG A 168 -6.28 -1.43 -13.65
N ALA A 169 -7.23 -1.15 -14.54
CA ALA A 169 -7.17 -1.59 -15.92
C ALA A 169 -5.97 -0.96 -16.67
N LEU A 170 -5.67 0.30 -16.36
CA LEU A 170 -4.59 1.07 -17.03
C LEU A 170 -3.20 0.48 -16.81
N SER A 171 -2.95 -0.12 -15.65
CA SER A 171 -1.67 -0.69 -15.24
C SER A 171 -1.58 -2.20 -15.41
N PHE A 172 -2.73 -2.86 -15.63
CA PHE A 172 -2.77 -4.28 -15.85
C PHE A 172 -2.06 -4.66 -17.16
N ARG A 173 -1.00 -5.46 -17.04
CA ARG A 173 -0.25 -6.04 -18.16
C ARG A 173 -0.18 -7.55 -17.97
N PRO A 174 -1.06 -8.34 -18.60
CA PRO A 174 -1.03 -9.79 -18.48
C PRO A 174 0.23 -10.37 -19.15
N ALA A 175 0.81 -11.39 -18.52
CA ALA A 175 1.97 -12.12 -19.04
C ALA A 175 1.86 -13.61 -18.67
N PRO A 176 2.26 -14.55 -19.55
CA PRO A 176 2.20 -15.99 -19.26
C PRO A 176 3.01 -16.40 -18.02
N SER A 177 4.04 -15.62 -17.69
CA SER A 177 4.90 -15.80 -16.52
C SER A 177 4.41 -15.09 -15.27
N THR A 178 3.19 -14.56 -15.24
CA THR A 178 2.66 -13.80 -14.09
C THR A 178 1.36 -14.40 -13.60
N TYR A 179 1.24 -14.59 -12.29
CA TYR A 179 0.08 -15.16 -11.62
C TYR A 179 -0.43 -14.25 -10.50
N PHE A 180 -1.74 -14.29 -10.28
CA PHE A 180 -2.39 -13.68 -9.13
C PHE A 180 -2.62 -14.74 -8.05
N VAL A 181 -2.22 -14.42 -6.83
CA VAL A 181 -2.57 -15.18 -5.63
C VAL A 181 -3.59 -14.36 -4.84
N ILE A 182 -4.82 -14.85 -4.77
CA ILE A 182 -5.91 -14.20 -4.05
C ILE A 182 -6.15 -14.91 -2.72
N LEU A 183 -5.97 -14.19 -1.61
CA LEU A 183 -6.08 -14.71 -0.26
C LEU A 183 -7.28 -14.12 0.48
N ALA A 184 -7.94 -14.95 1.28
CA ALA A 184 -8.97 -14.53 2.21
C ALA A 184 -8.42 -14.54 3.62
N TRP A 185 -8.45 -13.39 4.29
CA TRP A 185 -8.14 -13.25 5.70
C TRP A 185 -9.44 -13.32 6.51
N LEU A 186 -9.62 -14.38 7.28
CA LEU A 186 -10.75 -14.56 8.19
C LEU A 186 -10.53 -13.67 9.41
N ARG A 187 -11.20 -12.52 9.46
CA ARG A 187 -10.95 -11.48 10.46
C ARG A 187 -11.20 -11.98 11.88
N ASP A 188 -12.30 -12.69 12.07
CA ASP A 188 -12.74 -13.18 13.38
C ASP A 188 -11.80 -14.26 13.94
N ASP A 189 -11.18 -15.06 13.05
CA ASP A 189 -10.29 -16.16 13.41
C ASP A 189 -8.81 -15.76 13.41
N HIS A 190 -8.46 -14.55 12.96
CA HIS A 190 -7.08 -14.08 12.75
C HIS A 190 -6.20 -15.07 11.96
N ARG A 191 -6.74 -15.63 10.88
CA ARG A 191 -6.02 -16.59 10.02
C ARG A 191 -6.42 -16.46 8.57
N PHE A 192 -5.63 -17.07 7.69
CA PHE A 192 -6.02 -17.24 6.30
C PHE A 192 -7.03 -18.38 6.15
N HIS A 193 -7.94 -18.23 5.20
CA HIS A 193 -8.75 -19.35 4.72
C HIS A 193 -7.84 -20.43 4.09
N GLU A 194 -8.23 -21.70 4.24
CA GLU A 194 -7.43 -22.85 3.76
C GLU A 194 -7.31 -22.90 2.23
N ASP A 195 -8.19 -22.21 1.53
CA ASP A 195 -8.19 -22.07 0.08
C ASP A 195 -7.85 -20.64 -0.35
N CYS A 196 -7.17 -20.56 -1.48
CA CYS A 196 -6.86 -19.34 -2.21
C CYS A 196 -7.19 -19.53 -3.70
N LEU A 197 -7.07 -18.46 -4.48
CA LEU A 197 -7.10 -18.55 -5.94
C LEU A 197 -5.70 -18.34 -6.50
N LEU A 198 -5.30 -19.20 -7.44
CA LEU A 198 -4.10 -19.03 -8.25
C LEU A 198 -4.52 -18.86 -9.71
N ILE A 199 -4.51 -17.61 -10.19
CA ILE A 199 -5.05 -17.23 -11.51
C ILE A 199 -3.90 -16.79 -12.42
N PRO A 200 -3.68 -17.43 -13.57
CA PRO A 200 -2.76 -16.91 -14.58
C PRO A 200 -3.20 -15.52 -15.00
N SER A 201 -2.29 -14.55 -15.04
CA SER A 201 -2.65 -13.16 -15.37
C SER A 201 -3.29 -13.05 -16.76
N VAL A 202 -2.89 -13.88 -17.71
CA VAL A 202 -3.49 -13.95 -19.06
C VAL A 202 -4.98 -14.35 -19.05
N GLU A 203 -5.45 -15.01 -18.00
CA GLU A 203 -6.85 -15.44 -17.84
C GLU A 203 -7.62 -14.52 -16.87
N PHE A 204 -6.97 -13.52 -16.27
CA PHE A 204 -7.59 -12.68 -15.23
C PHE A 204 -8.80 -11.89 -15.74
N ARG A 205 -8.79 -11.46 -17.01
CA ARG A 205 -9.93 -10.74 -17.60
C ARG A 205 -11.16 -11.63 -17.74
N ASP A 206 -11.00 -12.95 -17.95
CA ASP A 206 -12.11 -13.89 -18.15
C ASP A 206 -12.92 -14.13 -16.87
N VAL A 207 -12.32 -13.89 -15.71
CA VAL A 207 -12.98 -13.99 -14.42
C VAL A 207 -13.61 -12.68 -13.96
N CYS A 208 -13.24 -11.56 -14.60
CA CYS A 208 -13.77 -10.23 -14.29
C CYS A 208 -15.19 -10.03 -14.85
N GLN A 209 -15.89 -9.04 -14.29
CA GLN A 209 -17.11 -8.51 -14.88
C GLN A 209 -16.81 -8.00 -16.31
N HIS A 210 -17.80 -8.11 -17.20
CA HIS A 210 -17.63 -7.80 -18.63
C HIS A 210 -17.22 -6.35 -18.90
N GLU A 211 -17.63 -5.42 -18.04
CA GLU A 211 -17.34 -4.00 -18.18
C GLU A 211 -16.33 -3.52 -17.13
N GLU A 212 -15.44 -2.63 -17.55
CA GLU A 212 -14.55 -1.90 -16.65
C GLU A 212 -15.36 -0.85 -15.89
N VAL A 213 -15.40 -0.95 -14.57
CA VAL A 213 -16.14 0.01 -13.73
C VAL A 213 -15.15 0.93 -13.06
N ASN A 214 -15.21 2.23 -13.36
CA ASN A 214 -14.28 3.26 -12.84
C ASN A 214 -12.80 2.92 -13.13
N GLY A 215 -12.52 2.35 -14.31
CA GLY A 215 -11.18 1.94 -14.71
C GLY A 215 -10.63 0.75 -13.92
N GLN A 216 -11.50 -0.06 -13.30
CA GLN A 216 -11.14 -1.27 -12.56
C GLN A 216 -11.64 -2.53 -13.28
N LEU A 217 -10.76 -3.52 -13.37
CA LEU A 217 -11.13 -4.91 -13.60
C LEU A 217 -11.47 -5.52 -12.25
N LYS A 218 -12.66 -6.10 -12.10
CA LYS A 218 -13.12 -6.61 -10.81
C LYS A 218 -13.92 -7.90 -10.92
N PHE A 219 -13.84 -8.73 -9.89
CA PHE A 219 -14.70 -9.88 -9.68
C PHE A 219 -15.01 -10.08 -8.19
N GLU A 220 -16.10 -10.78 -7.92
CA GLU A 220 -16.51 -11.16 -6.58
C GLU A 220 -16.01 -12.55 -6.24
N TRP A 221 -15.43 -12.70 -5.07
CA TRP A 221 -14.97 -13.99 -4.56
C TRP A 221 -15.53 -14.23 -3.15
N ASN A 222 -16.22 -15.35 -2.99
CA ASN A 222 -16.69 -15.82 -1.70
C ASN A 222 -16.01 -17.17 -1.41
N PRO A 223 -15.05 -17.25 -0.48
CA PRO A 223 -14.33 -18.49 -0.21
C PRO A 223 -15.20 -19.58 0.45
N ILE A 224 -16.36 -19.22 1.01
CA ILE A 224 -17.20 -20.09 1.85
C ILE A 224 -18.24 -20.88 1.03
N THR A 225 -18.90 -20.26 0.05
CA THR A 225 -20.12 -20.82 -0.59
C THR A 225 -19.98 -21.19 -2.08
N GLN A 226 -18.75 -21.24 -2.59
CA GLN A 226 -18.47 -21.11 -4.03
C GLN A 226 -18.78 -22.28 -4.97
N ALA A 227 -19.69 -23.19 -4.63
CA ALA A 227 -19.93 -24.46 -5.33
C ALA A 227 -20.32 -24.37 -6.83
N ARG A 228 -20.56 -23.17 -7.41
CA ARG A 228 -20.92 -22.97 -8.82
C ARG A 228 -20.20 -21.80 -9.52
N SER A 229 -19.05 -21.37 -9.01
CA SER A 229 -18.30 -20.23 -9.57
C SER A 229 -17.33 -20.64 -10.68
N ARG A 230 -17.16 -19.77 -11.69
CA ARG A 230 -16.07 -19.88 -12.70
C ARG A 230 -14.68 -19.88 -12.05
N LEU A 231 -14.58 -19.35 -10.83
CA LEU A 231 -13.34 -19.29 -10.04
C LEU A 231 -12.90 -20.65 -9.50
N LEU A 232 -13.78 -21.66 -9.50
CA LEU A 232 -13.45 -23.00 -8.96
C LEU A 232 -12.24 -23.65 -9.66
N ARG A 233 -12.04 -23.37 -10.96
CA ARG A 233 -10.89 -23.90 -11.72
C ARG A 233 -9.54 -23.34 -11.28
N TYR A 234 -9.54 -22.22 -10.55
CA TYR A 234 -8.36 -21.56 -10.01
C TYR A 234 -8.18 -21.78 -8.52
N ARG A 235 -9.11 -22.46 -7.87
CA ARG A 235 -9.04 -22.74 -6.44
C ARG A 235 -7.87 -23.67 -6.18
N THR A 236 -7.04 -23.29 -5.22
CA THR A 236 -5.98 -24.15 -4.69
C THR A 236 -5.91 -24.04 -3.18
N SER A 237 -5.47 -25.12 -2.54
CA SER A 237 -5.27 -25.12 -1.09
C SER A 237 -3.99 -24.34 -0.77
N LEU A 238 -4.08 -23.44 0.20
CA LEU A 238 -2.98 -22.57 0.60
C LEU A 238 -1.73 -23.37 1.06
N PRO A 239 -1.86 -24.46 1.84
CA PRO A 239 -0.75 -25.36 2.15
C PRO A 239 0.02 -25.93 0.94
N VAL A 240 -0.64 -26.14 -0.21
CA VAL A 240 0.01 -26.71 -1.41
C VAL A 240 0.40 -25.65 -2.45
N LEU A 241 0.12 -24.37 -2.17
CA LEU A 241 0.38 -23.25 -3.09
C LEU A 241 1.82 -23.23 -3.61
N ARG A 242 2.80 -23.54 -2.75
CA ARG A 242 4.22 -23.63 -3.15
C ARG A 242 4.42 -24.65 -4.26
N SER A 243 3.95 -25.88 -4.05
CA SER A 243 4.10 -26.98 -5.01
C SER A 243 3.39 -26.67 -6.33
N GLU A 244 2.24 -26.00 -6.28
CA GLU A 244 1.54 -25.53 -7.49
C GLU A 244 2.35 -24.47 -8.26
N ILE A 245 2.92 -23.48 -7.57
CA ILE A 245 3.78 -22.46 -8.21
C ILE A 245 5.02 -23.10 -8.84
N VAL A 246 5.70 -24.00 -8.13
CA VAL A 246 6.86 -24.73 -8.65
C VAL A 246 6.49 -25.56 -9.89
N SER A 247 5.35 -26.26 -9.84
CA SER A 247 4.83 -27.02 -10.98
C SER A 247 4.59 -26.14 -12.21
N ARG A 248 3.92 -24.99 -12.03
CA ARG A 248 3.65 -24.03 -13.12
C ARG A 248 4.91 -23.40 -13.70
N LEU A 249 5.90 -23.18 -12.86
CA LEU A 249 7.17 -22.59 -13.27
C LEU A 249 7.99 -23.60 -14.10
N ARG A 250 7.88 -24.90 -13.80
CA ARG A 250 8.61 -25.99 -14.48
C ARG A 250 7.91 -26.57 -15.71
N ALA A 251 6.61 -26.32 -15.89
CA ALA A 251 5.84 -26.69 -17.09
C ALA A 251 6.31 -25.88 -18.30
#